data_AF-A0A2V6PHI6-F1
#
_entry.id   AF-A0A2V6PHI6-F1
#
_cell.length_a   1.000
_cell.length_b   1.000
_cell.length_c   1.000
_cell.angle_alpha   90.00
_cell.angle_beta   90.00
_cell.angle_gamma   90.00
#
_symmetry.space_group_name_H-M   'P 1'
#
loop_
_entity.id
_entity.type
_entity.pdbx_description
1 polymer ?
#
loop_
_entity_poly.entity_id
_entity_poly.type
_entity_poly.pdbx_seq_one_letter_code
_entity_poly.pdbx_strand_id
1 'polypeptide(L)'
;MARAPSVQAGLAVGREARALRRLQAHHAFAAKHARIICTISRRGVCFIMLLTVSKRVEFSASRRLFAPKFSAEENRKLFGEESTARYGTGRNYVAYFVFSGQPDTTTGMLINISEIKERAGEIIHHRYDHRFLNEDNPAFRDKVPTAENICRQLLDDVAPLFDGNPARLVAVHLRETPERSATAYAGGPIEANYWFDFSATRRTISPHLSASENERLFGISTGEHGHNYRARLTLRADSTPPEPALGTHEEISSLICLFRTQLDHKNLNRAVDALRGKPITTESLARFILQSGSGKVPLSRVRLHERDDFFAETWIDSGMFLGMREVFSAAHRLHVPSFSDRLNAELFGKCNNPRGHGHRYVAEATIGGEYDERSGALANFEELRNALGRALAPWRDKHLDLETEEFRDQPSTGENIVRALWPKLDNALQQRLVRLRLWETANNRFTLRRV
;
A
#
# COMPACT_ATOMS: atom_id res chain seq x y z
N MET A 1 -14.09 -55.29 9.46
CA MET A 1 -13.97 -54.19 10.44
C MET A 1 -13.11 -53.09 9.84
N ALA A 2 -13.75 -52.02 9.37
CA ALA A 2 -13.11 -50.90 8.68
C ALA A 2 -12.41 -49.98 9.69
N ARG A 3 -11.15 -49.61 9.43
CA ARG A 3 -10.38 -48.62 10.20
C ARG A 3 -10.73 -47.21 9.72
N ALA A 4 -11.00 -46.32 10.67
CA ALA A 4 -11.34 -44.91 10.46
C ALA A 4 -10.13 -44.07 9.96
N PRO A 5 -10.34 -43.00 9.17
CA PRO A 5 -9.29 -42.07 8.78
C PRO A 5 -8.99 -41.01 9.86
N SER A 6 -7.79 -40.44 9.77
CA SER A 6 -7.04 -39.74 10.81
C SER A 6 -7.48 -38.30 11.10
N VAL A 7 -7.36 -37.92 12.39
CA VAL A 7 -7.68 -36.62 13.01
C VAL A 7 -6.74 -35.48 12.57
N GLN A 8 -5.66 -35.75 11.84
CA GLN A 8 -4.67 -34.74 11.46
C GLN A 8 -5.09 -33.84 10.29
N ALA A 9 -6.01 -34.28 9.41
CA ALA A 9 -6.49 -33.45 8.30
C ALA A 9 -7.42 -32.30 8.77
N GLY A 10 -8.12 -32.46 9.89
CA GLY A 10 -9.05 -31.45 10.43
C GLY A 10 -8.36 -30.25 11.11
N LEU A 11 -7.12 -30.43 11.60
CA LEU A 11 -6.37 -29.39 12.30
C LEU A 11 -5.68 -28.39 11.36
N ALA A 12 -5.31 -28.81 10.14
CA ALA A 12 -4.70 -27.95 9.13
C ALA A 12 -5.73 -27.00 8.49
N VAL A 13 -6.90 -27.53 8.11
CA VAL A 13 -8.03 -26.75 7.56
C VAL A 13 -8.56 -25.73 8.57
N GLY A 14 -8.54 -26.08 9.87
CA GLY A 14 -8.94 -25.17 10.95
C GLY A 14 -7.99 -24.00 11.20
N ARG A 15 -6.69 -24.11 10.84
CA ARG A 15 -5.70 -23.02 10.98
C ARG A 15 -5.76 -22.03 9.81
N GLU A 16 -5.90 -22.51 8.57
CA GLU A 16 -6.13 -21.66 7.38
C GLU A 16 -7.42 -20.83 7.52
N ALA A 17 -8.52 -21.46 7.98
CA ALA A 17 -9.79 -20.76 8.21
C ALA A 17 -9.70 -19.70 9.32
N ARG A 18 -8.81 -19.87 10.30
CA ARG A 18 -8.61 -18.92 11.42
C ARG A 18 -7.71 -17.75 11.03
N ALA A 19 -6.75 -17.97 10.13
CA ALA A 19 -5.95 -16.92 9.50
C ALA A 19 -6.80 -16.06 8.54
N LEU A 20 -7.64 -16.69 7.70
CA LEU A 20 -8.59 -15.98 6.83
C LEU A 20 -9.63 -15.17 7.62
N ARG A 21 -10.20 -15.74 8.69
CA ARG A 21 -11.17 -15.05 9.55
C ARG A 21 -10.58 -13.88 10.36
N ARG A 22 -9.25 -13.81 10.51
CA ARG A 22 -8.56 -12.69 11.19
C ARG A 22 -8.13 -11.59 10.21
N LEU A 23 -7.76 -11.93 8.98
CA LEU A 23 -7.68 -10.95 7.88
C LEU A 23 -9.03 -10.22 7.69
N GLN A 24 -10.13 -10.94 7.82
CA GLN A 24 -11.49 -10.37 7.78
C GLN A 24 -11.77 -9.33 8.87
N ALA A 25 -11.09 -9.35 10.02
CA ALA A 25 -11.34 -8.40 11.11
C ALA A 25 -10.69 -7.02 10.85
N HIS A 26 -9.51 -6.97 10.23
CA HIS A 26 -8.90 -5.71 9.77
C HIS A 26 -9.58 -5.13 8.52
N HIS A 27 -10.28 -5.99 7.76
CA HIS A 27 -11.06 -5.63 6.57
C HIS A 27 -12.57 -5.51 6.81
N ALA A 28 -13.04 -5.70 8.04
CA ALA A 28 -14.46 -5.79 8.39
C ALA A 28 -15.27 -4.54 8.03
N PHE A 29 -14.62 -3.39 7.84
CA PHE A 29 -15.29 -2.18 7.39
C PHE A 29 -15.49 -2.11 5.87
N ALA A 30 -14.53 -2.60 5.07
CA ALA A 30 -14.68 -2.63 3.61
C ALA A 30 -15.85 -3.54 3.20
N ALA A 31 -16.06 -4.65 3.92
CA ALA A 31 -17.14 -5.60 3.62
C ALA A 31 -18.55 -5.07 3.92
N LYS A 32 -18.72 -4.12 4.86
CA LYS A 32 -20.07 -3.63 5.24
C LYS A 32 -20.65 -2.60 4.26
N HIS A 33 -19.81 -2.01 3.39
CA HIS A 33 -20.21 -0.96 2.43
C HIS A 33 -19.71 -1.14 0.99
N ALA A 34 -18.84 -2.12 0.70
CA ALA A 34 -18.44 -2.46 -0.67
C ALA A 34 -19.38 -3.53 -1.24
N ARG A 35 -20.28 -3.16 -2.14
CA ARG A 35 -20.90 -4.13 -3.06
C ARG A 35 -19.79 -4.64 -3.98
N ILE A 36 -19.17 -5.76 -3.59
CA ILE A 36 -18.69 -6.99 -4.27
C ILE A 36 -18.38 -6.93 -5.78
N ILE A 37 -17.11 -6.98 -6.20
CA ILE A 37 -16.71 -7.29 -7.60
C ILE A 37 -16.26 -8.75 -7.70
N CYS A 38 -16.92 -9.50 -8.59
CA CYS A 38 -16.50 -10.72 -9.30
C CYS A 38 -15.94 -11.94 -8.52
N THR A 39 -16.65 -13.06 -8.68
CA THR A 39 -16.30 -14.43 -8.27
C THR A 39 -15.27 -15.04 -9.22
N ILE A 40 -14.03 -15.28 -8.76
CA ILE A 40 -13.12 -16.21 -9.46
C ILE A 40 -13.20 -17.56 -8.73
N SER A 41 -13.88 -18.53 -9.33
CA SER A 41 -13.98 -19.90 -8.82
C SER A 41 -13.30 -20.86 -9.79
N ARG A 42 -12.27 -21.58 -9.31
CA ARG A 42 -11.86 -22.87 -9.90
C ARG A 42 -11.83 -24.02 -8.91
N ARG A 43 -12.12 -23.83 -7.61
CA ARG A 43 -12.12 -24.89 -6.58
C ARG A 43 -13.10 -24.68 -5.40
N GLY A 44 -14.21 -23.96 -5.59
CA GLY A 44 -15.26 -23.87 -4.56
C GLY A 44 -14.98 -22.95 -3.37
N VAL A 45 -13.82 -22.28 -3.33
CA VAL A 45 -13.55 -21.17 -2.39
C VAL A 45 -13.71 -19.86 -3.15
N CYS A 46 -14.72 -19.08 -2.79
CA CYS A 46 -14.97 -17.75 -3.34
C CYS A 46 -14.14 -16.72 -2.56
N PHE A 47 -13.17 -16.09 -3.23
CA PHE A 47 -12.46 -14.95 -2.67
C PHE A 47 -13.15 -13.65 -3.07
N ILE A 48 -13.25 -12.70 -2.12
CA ILE A 48 -13.80 -11.38 -2.40
C ILE A 48 -12.68 -10.50 -2.93
N MET A 49 -12.90 -9.89 -4.08
CA MET A 49 -11.93 -9.00 -4.72
C MET A 49 -12.33 -7.54 -4.53
N LEU A 50 -11.41 -6.72 -4.03
CA LEU A 50 -11.59 -5.29 -3.84
C LEU A 50 -10.73 -4.52 -4.85
N LEU A 51 -11.39 -3.88 -5.82
CA LEU A 51 -10.76 -2.93 -6.72
C LEU A 51 -10.82 -1.52 -6.13
N THR A 52 -9.70 -0.82 -6.20
CA THR A 52 -9.63 0.60 -5.87
C THR A 52 -8.90 1.38 -6.95
N VAL A 53 -9.42 2.56 -7.27
CA VAL A 53 -8.74 3.55 -8.12
C VAL A 53 -8.32 4.72 -7.24
N SER A 54 -7.13 5.26 -7.44
CA SER A 54 -6.71 6.46 -6.73
C SER A 54 -6.12 7.52 -7.63
N LYS A 55 -6.54 8.76 -7.38
CA LYS A 55 -6.08 9.96 -8.07
C LYS A 55 -5.22 10.81 -7.14
N ARG A 56 -4.04 11.17 -7.63
CA ARG A 56 -3.10 12.09 -6.96
C ARG A 56 -3.45 13.55 -7.24
N VAL A 57 -3.43 14.38 -6.21
CA VAL A 57 -3.56 15.85 -6.26
C VAL A 57 -2.50 16.44 -5.33
N GLU A 58 -1.98 17.62 -5.68
CA GLU A 58 -0.95 18.33 -4.92
C GLU A 58 -1.50 19.68 -4.46
N PHE A 59 -1.02 20.16 -3.32
CA PHE A 59 -1.26 21.51 -2.84
C PHE A 59 -0.16 21.95 -1.89
N SER A 60 0.03 23.27 -1.80
CA SER A 60 0.98 23.88 -0.88
C SER A 60 0.22 24.59 0.22
N ALA A 61 0.55 24.31 1.49
CA ALA A 61 -0.10 25.02 2.60
C ALA A 61 0.88 25.24 3.74
N SER A 62 0.69 26.33 4.49
CA SER A 62 1.38 26.57 5.74
C SER A 62 0.48 26.22 6.93
N ARG A 63 1.11 25.91 8.06
CA ARG A 63 0.42 25.56 9.29
C ARG A 63 1.32 25.75 10.50
N ARG A 64 0.73 25.72 11.69
CA ARG A 64 1.43 25.66 12.96
C ARG A 64 0.95 24.48 13.77
N LEU A 65 1.89 23.63 14.18
CA LEU A 65 1.64 22.51 15.09
C LEU A 65 1.73 22.97 16.54
N PHE A 66 0.66 23.61 17.03
CA PHE A 66 0.63 24.13 18.38
C PHE A 66 -0.78 24.08 18.95
N ALA A 67 -0.92 23.49 20.13
CA ALA A 67 -2.15 23.46 20.90
C ALA A 67 -2.01 24.43 22.10
N PRO A 68 -2.79 25.52 22.16
CA PRO A 68 -2.68 26.54 23.21
C PRO A 68 -2.92 26.04 24.63
N LYS A 69 -3.66 24.94 24.78
CA LYS A 69 -3.95 24.29 26.07
C LYS A 69 -2.74 23.57 26.69
N PHE A 70 -1.66 23.40 25.95
CA PHE A 70 -0.45 22.71 26.40
C PHE A 70 0.71 23.70 26.56
N SER A 71 1.60 23.39 27.50
CA SER A 71 2.87 24.10 27.67
C SER A 71 3.76 23.96 26.42
N ALA A 72 4.81 24.79 26.34
CA ALA A 72 5.78 24.70 25.24
C ALA A 72 6.48 23.32 25.21
N GLU A 73 6.75 22.73 26.37
CA GLU A 73 7.39 21.42 26.47
C GLU A 73 6.45 20.29 26.02
N GLU A 74 5.19 20.32 26.45
CA GLU A 74 4.19 19.35 25.99
C GLU A 74 3.97 19.43 24.47
N ASN A 75 3.92 20.64 23.91
CA ASN A 75 3.84 20.83 22.46
C ASN A 75 5.07 20.25 21.73
N ARG A 76 6.28 20.42 22.27
CA ARG A 76 7.48 19.79 21.71
C ARG A 76 7.42 18.27 21.75
N LYS A 77 6.95 17.68 22.85
CA LYS A 77 6.79 16.22 22.94
C LYS A 77 5.79 15.70 21.92
N LEU A 78 4.65 16.39 21.78
CA LEU A 78 3.58 16.00 20.86
C LEU A 78 3.96 16.15 19.39
N PHE A 79 4.56 17.28 19.03
CA PHE A 79 4.69 17.71 17.63
C PHE A 79 6.13 17.93 17.16
N GLY A 80 7.11 17.80 18.05
CA GLY A 80 8.52 18.04 17.78
C GLY A 80 8.90 19.52 17.78
N GLU A 81 10.14 19.79 17.36
CA GLU A 81 10.72 21.14 17.29
C GLU A 81 9.92 22.09 16.38
N GLU A 82 9.19 21.56 15.39
CA GLU A 82 8.31 22.34 14.51
C GLU A 82 7.25 23.14 15.29
N SER A 83 6.85 22.68 16.48
CA SER A 83 5.90 23.41 17.34
C SER A 83 6.41 24.77 17.82
N THR A 84 7.73 25.00 17.80
CA THR A 84 8.36 26.26 18.19
C THR A 84 8.29 27.33 17.09
N ALA A 85 7.94 26.95 15.86
CA ALA A 85 7.78 27.87 14.73
C ALA A 85 6.56 28.78 14.95
N ARG A 86 6.79 29.93 15.59
CA ARG A 86 5.74 30.89 15.98
C ARG A 86 4.84 31.32 14.83
N TYR A 87 5.40 31.46 13.63
CA TYR A 87 4.70 31.89 12.41
C TYR A 87 4.34 30.72 11.48
N GLY A 88 4.47 29.48 11.97
CA GLY A 88 4.20 28.28 11.21
C GLY A 88 5.31 27.89 10.21
N THR A 89 5.05 26.80 9.50
CA THR A 89 5.92 26.17 8.51
C THR A 89 5.10 25.79 7.27
N GLY A 90 5.74 25.78 6.09
CA GLY A 90 5.12 25.39 4.83
C GLY A 90 5.39 23.93 4.44
N ARG A 91 4.46 23.29 3.73
CA ARG A 91 4.63 21.94 3.16
C ARG A 91 3.98 21.87 1.78
N ASN A 92 4.54 21.00 0.93
CA ASN A 92 3.96 20.60 -0.35
C ASN A 92 3.32 19.23 -0.18
N TYR A 93 2.02 19.21 0.03
CA TYR A 93 1.26 18.00 0.30
C TYR A 93 0.94 17.27 -1.00
N VAL A 94 0.86 15.94 -0.89
CA VAL A 94 0.37 15.08 -1.96
C VAL A 94 -0.76 14.22 -1.42
N ALA A 95 -1.99 14.48 -1.86
CA ALA A 95 -3.17 13.72 -1.50
C ALA A 95 -3.50 12.68 -2.58
N TYR A 96 -3.88 11.47 -2.15
CA TYR A 96 -4.43 10.43 -3.01
C TYR A 96 -5.85 10.12 -2.55
N PHE A 97 -6.83 10.41 -3.39
CA PHE A 97 -8.23 10.07 -3.14
C PHE A 97 -8.50 8.66 -3.68
N VAL A 98 -8.88 7.74 -2.81
CA VAL A 98 -9.01 6.31 -3.12
C VAL A 98 -10.49 5.92 -3.18
N PHE A 99 -10.96 5.56 -4.37
CA PHE A 99 -12.32 5.15 -4.63
C PHE A 99 -12.44 3.63 -4.75
N SER A 100 -13.59 3.10 -4.36
CA SER A 100 -13.98 1.71 -4.60
C SER A 100 -15.46 1.62 -4.99
N GLY A 101 -15.80 0.67 -5.86
CA GLY A 101 -17.12 0.51 -6.44
C GLY A 101 -17.09 -0.56 -7.54
N GLN A 102 -18.23 -0.82 -8.17
CA GLN A 102 -18.28 -1.69 -9.35
C GLN A 102 -17.79 -0.93 -10.59
N PRO A 103 -16.86 -1.49 -11.38
CA PRO A 103 -16.61 -1.01 -12.72
C PRO A 103 -17.87 -1.09 -13.57
N ASP A 104 -18.10 -0.06 -14.36
CA ASP A 104 -19.08 -0.11 -15.43
C ASP A 104 -18.69 -1.19 -16.45
N THR A 105 -19.65 -2.03 -16.84
CA THR A 105 -19.39 -3.22 -17.67
C THR A 105 -19.03 -2.89 -19.11
N THR A 106 -19.37 -1.70 -19.58
CA THR A 106 -19.13 -1.29 -20.97
C THR A 106 -17.80 -0.56 -21.11
N THR A 107 -17.54 0.38 -20.21
CA THR A 107 -16.33 1.23 -20.22
C THR A 107 -15.17 0.61 -19.45
N GLY A 108 -15.45 -0.29 -18.51
CA GLY A 108 -14.46 -0.85 -17.59
C GLY A 108 -13.98 0.13 -16.52
N MET A 109 -14.54 1.33 -16.44
CA MET A 109 -14.12 2.34 -15.45
C MET A 109 -14.89 2.19 -14.14
N LEU A 110 -14.19 2.30 -13.03
CA LEU A 110 -14.80 2.38 -11.69
C LEU A 110 -15.34 3.79 -11.42
N ILE A 111 -14.61 4.80 -11.85
CA ILE A 111 -14.97 6.21 -11.74
C ILE A 111 -14.17 7.00 -12.78
N ASN A 112 -14.74 8.08 -13.33
CA ASN A 112 -13.99 8.95 -14.20
C ASN A 112 -12.95 9.73 -13.38
N ILE A 113 -11.66 9.43 -13.61
CA ILE A 113 -10.55 10.04 -12.85
C ILE A 113 -10.48 11.57 -13.07
N SER A 114 -10.99 12.08 -14.20
CA SER A 114 -11.07 13.53 -14.47
C SER A 114 -12.07 14.22 -13.53
N GLU A 115 -13.18 13.57 -13.21
CA GLU A 115 -14.19 14.06 -12.25
C GLU A 115 -13.59 14.18 -10.85
N ILE A 116 -12.74 13.23 -10.44
CA ILE A 116 -12.01 13.34 -9.16
C ILE A 116 -11.12 14.57 -9.14
N LYS A 117 -10.36 14.80 -10.23
CA LYS A 117 -9.45 15.93 -10.33
C LYS A 117 -10.19 17.27 -10.25
N GLU A 118 -11.32 17.38 -10.92
CA GLU A 118 -12.16 18.58 -10.92
C GLU A 118 -12.74 18.84 -9.52
N ARG A 119 -13.57 17.93 -9.02
CA ARG A 119 -14.32 18.13 -7.76
C ARG A 119 -13.42 18.23 -6.53
N ALA A 120 -12.46 17.32 -6.38
CA ALA A 120 -11.52 17.39 -5.25
C ALA A 120 -10.53 18.55 -5.42
N GLY A 121 -10.18 18.89 -6.67
CA GLY A 121 -9.31 20.01 -6.99
C GLY A 121 -9.91 21.35 -6.58
N GLU A 122 -11.21 21.56 -6.79
CA GLU A 122 -11.91 22.77 -6.35
C GLU A 122 -11.88 22.94 -4.83
N ILE A 123 -12.21 21.89 -4.07
CA ILE A 123 -12.12 21.91 -2.59
C ILE A 123 -10.70 22.25 -2.14
N ILE A 124 -9.70 21.58 -2.72
CA ILE A 124 -8.30 21.81 -2.40
C ILE A 124 -7.91 23.25 -2.70
N HIS A 125 -8.23 23.75 -3.90
CA HIS A 125 -7.88 25.10 -4.33
C HIS A 125 -8.47 26.17 -3.40
N HIS A 126 -9.73 26.03 -3.02
CA HIS A 126 -10.40 27.05 -2.21
C HIS A 126 -10.03 26.99 -0.72
N ARG A 127 -9.86 25.78 -0.16
CA ARG A 127 -9.77 25.57 1.31
C ARG A 127 -8.39 25.18 1.83
N TYR A 128 -7.44 24.80 0.96
CA TYR A 128 -6.15 24.25 1.37
C TYR A 128 -4.97 24.88 0.65
N ASP A 129 -5.04 25.01 -0.68
CA ASP A 129 -3.91 25.47 -1.47
C ASP A 129 -3.62 26.96 -1.23
N HIS A 130 -2.34 27.26 -1.03
CA HIS A 130 -1.82 28.58 -0.66
C HIS A 130 -2.49 29.20 0.59
N ARG A 131 -2.92 28.36 1.55
CA ARG A 131 -3.54 28.79 2.81
C ARG A 131 -2.65 28.61 4.03
N PHE A 132 -2.86 29.44 5.05
CA PHE A 132 -2.44 29.15 6.42
C PHE A 132 -3.55 28.41 7.15
N LEU A 133 -3.43 27.08 7.23
CA LEU A 133 -4.54 26.20 7.60
C LEU A 133 -5.19 26.53 8.95
N ASN A 134 -4.41 27.01 9.92
CA ASN A 134 -4.91 27.34 11.25
C ASN A 134 -5.94 28.49 11.25
N GLU A 135 -5.86 29.43 10.30
CA GLU A 135 -6.74 30.61 10.24
C GLU A 135 -7.71 30.52 9.07
N ASP A 136 -7.22 30.11 7.90
CA ASP A 136 -7.96 30.14 6.64
C ASP A 136 -8.93 28.97 6.46
N ASN A 137 -8.77 27.88 7.23
CA ASN A 137 -9.61 26.71 7.15
C ASN A 137 -10.37 26.49 8.48
N PRO A 138 -11.70 26.68 8.50
CA PRO A 138 -12.50 26.61 9.73
C PRO A 138 -12.34 25.33 10.54
N ALA A 139 -12.01 24.20 9.89
CA ALA A 139 -11.83 22.91 10.55
C ALA A 139 -10.61 22.85 11.48
N PHE A 140 -9.64 23.77 11.35
CA PHE A 140 -8.41 23.78 12.15
C PHE A 140 -8.33 24.95 13.14
N ARG A 141 -9.44 25.65 13.40
CA ARG A 141 -9.49 26.70 14.43
C ARG A 141 -9.24 26.14 15.83
N ASP A 142 -9.90 25.02 16.14
CA ASP A 142 -9.82 24.34 17.43
C ASP A 142 -9.06 23.01 17.37
N LYS A 143 -8.45 22.71 16.20
CA LYS A 143 -7.80 21.43 15.94
C LYS A 143 -6.44 21.64 15.29
N VAL A 144 -5.41 21.01 15.85
CA VAL A 144 -4.05 21.13 15.31
C VAL A 144 -3.98 20.47 13.92
N PRO A 145 -3.50 21.15 12.87
CA PRO A 145 -3.44 20.61 11.50
C PRO A 145 -2.28 19.61 11.32
N THR A 146 -2.31 18.50 12.05
CA THR A 146 -1.41 17.34 11.84
C THR A 146 -1.70 16.67 10.50
N ALA A 147 -0.77 15.85 9.99
CA ALA A 147 -0.98 15.09 8.76
C ALA A 147 -2.26 14.23 8.82
N GLU A 148 -2.54 13.62 9.97
CA GLU A 148 -3.74 12.83 10.22
C GLU A 148 -5.02 13.67 10.18
N ASN A 149 -4.99 14.84 10.82
CA ASN A 149 -6.14 15.72 10.88
C ASN A 149 -6.45 16.34 9.52
N ILE A 150 -5.43 16.74 8.77
CA ILE A 150 -5.59 17.20 7.39
C ILE A 150 -6.12 16.07 6.52
N CYS A 151 -5.56 14.86 6.64
CA CYS A 151 -5.98 13.70 5.86
C CYS A 151 -7.44 13.31 6.13
N ARG A 152 -7.87 13.35 7.39
CA ARG A 152 -9.27 13.13 7.78
C ARG A 152 -10.18 14.22 7.23
N GLN A 153 -9.82 15.49 7.41
CA GLN A 153 -10.65 16.59 6.95
C GLN A 153 -10.80 16.57 5.42
N LEU A 154 -9.75 16.24 4.67
CA LEU A 154 -9.83 16.06 3.22
C LEU A 154 -10.81 14.96 2.83
N LEU A 155 -10.86 13.86 3.58
CA LEU A 155 -11.83 12.80 3.36
C LEU A 155 -13.25 13.31 3.62
N ASP A 156 -13.46 13.99 4.74
CA ASP A 156 -14.78 14.50 5.16
C ASP A 156 -15.29 15.60 4.21
N ASP A 157 -14.41 16.43 3.67
CA ASP A 157 -14.76 17.50 2.73
C ASP A 157 -15.06 16.98 1.31
N VAL A 158 -14.35 15.95 0.86
CA VAL A 158 -14.43 15.46 -0.52
C VAL A 158 -15.45 14.33 -0.67
N ALA A 159 -15.67 13.50 0.35
CA ALA A 159 -16.61 12.38 0.24
C ALA A 159 -18.03 12.79 -0.19
N PRO A 160 -18.66 13.86 0.35
CA PRO A 160 -20.01 14.28 -0.05
C PRO A 160 -20.14 14.67 -1.52
N LEU A 161 -19.04 15.10 -2.18
CA LEU A 161 -19.06 15.47 -3.59
C LEU A 161 -19.29 14.29 -4.54
N PHE A 162 -19.24 13.06 -4.02
CA PHE A 162 -19.46 11.83 -4.76
C PHE A 162 -20.68 11.05 -4.24
N ASP A 163 -21.55 11.69 -3.46
CA ASP A 163 -22.83 11.10 -3.07
C ASP A 163 -23.67 10.77 -4.31
N GLY A 164 -24.19 9.54 -4.35
CA GLY A 164 -24.92 9.02 -5.51
C GLY A 164 -24.03 8.42 -6.62
N ASN A 165 -22.70 8.59 -6.58
CA ASN A 165 -21.80 7.91 -7.51
C ASN A 165 -21.73 6.40 -7.16
N PRO A 166 -21.71 5.49 -8.16
CA PRO A 166 -21.52 4.06 -7.93
C PRO A 166 -20.22 3.72 -7.19
N ALA A 167 -19.19 4.53 -7.36
CA ALA A 167 -17.94 4.46 -6.62
C ALA A 167 -17.92 5.44 -5.45
N ARG A 168 -17.47 4.96 -4.30
CA ARG A 168 -17.37 5.74 -3.06
C ARG A 168 -15.93 6.03 -2.71
N LEU A 169 -15.67 7.22 -2.18
CA LEU A 169 -14.39 7.55 -1.58
C LEU A 169 -14.22 6.73 -0.30
N VAL A 170 -13.31 5.75 -0.31
CA VAL A 170 -13.11 4.82 0.81
C VAL A 170 -11.91 5.17 1.67
N ALA A 171 -10.96 5.94 1.13
CA ALA A 171 -9.82 6.45 1.88
C ALA A 171 -9.19 7.69 1.22
N VAL A 172 -8.53 8.50 2.03
CA VAL A 172 -7.55 9.50 1.58
C VAL A 172 -6.19 9.11 2.12
N HIS A 173 -5.15 9.15 1.30
CA HIS A 173 -3.77 9.06 1.74
C HIS A 173 -3.07 10.40 1.51
N LEU A 174 -2.56 11.02 2.57
CA LEU A 174 -1.89 12.31 2.51
C LEU A 174 -0.40 12.14 2.83
N ARG A 175 0.46 12.53 1.91
CA ARG A 175 1.90 12.65 2.15
C ARG A 175 2.25 14.10 2.46
N GLU A 176 2.83 14.32 3.63
CA GLU A 176 3.29 15.62 4.11
C GLU A 176 4.77 15.83 3.77
N THR A 177 5.59 14.80 3.97
CA THR A 177 7.00 14.75 3.55
C THR A 177 7.30 13.37 2.96
N PRO A 178 8.47 13.14 2.33
CA PRO A 178 8.85 11.80 1.89
C PRO A 178 8.91 10.78 3.04
N GLU A 179 9.11 11.23 4.27
CA GLU A 179 9.20 10.41 5.49
C GLU A 179 7.88 10.34 6.26
N ARG A 180 6.92 11.22 5.97
CA ARG A 180 5.69 11.35 6.77
C ARG A 180 4.43 11.36 5.91
N SER A 181 3.52 10.44 6.22
CA SER A 181 2.20 10.40 5.60
C SER A 181 1.12 9.83 6.52
N ALA A 182 -0.13 10.12 6.24
CA ALA A 182 -1.29 9.57 6.93
C ALA A 182 -2.27 8.94 5.94
N THR A 183 -3.10 8.01 6.41
CA THR A 183 -4.22 7.46 5.64
C THR A 183 -5.48 7.44 6.49
N ALA A 184 -6.49 8.21 6.11
CA ALA A 184 -7.81 8.20 6.73
C ALA A 184 -8.74 7.27 5.93
N TYR A 185 -9.49 6.42 6.63
CA TYR A 185 -10.47 5.53 6.03
C TYR A 185 -11.89 5.99 6.36
N ALA A 186 -12.81 5.85 5.40
CA ALA A 186 -14.23 6.21 5.57
C ALA A 186 -14.89 5.50 6.75
N GLY A 187 -14.31 4.40 7.22
CA GLY A 187 -14.81 3.64 8.37
C GLY A 187 -14.37 4.08 9.75
N GLY A 188 -13.57 5.13 9.86
CA GLY A 188 -13.04 5.56 11.15
C GLY A 188 -11.55 5.26 11.37
N PRO A 189 -10.94 4.15 10.88
CA PRO A 189 -9.53 3.95 11.07
C PRO A 189 -8.66 5.06 10.51
N ILE A 190 -7.53 5.31 11.17
CA ILE A 190 -6.50 6.24 10.75
C ILE A 190 -5.14 5.56 10.88
N GLU A 191 -4.30 5.73 9.86
CA GLU A 191 -2.92 5.26 9.86
C GLU A 191 -1.96 6.44 9.80
N ALA A 192 -0.88 6.36 10.57
CA ALA A 192 0.26 7.25 10.54
C ALA A 192 1.47 6.46 10.05
N ASN A 193 2.16 6.96 9.03
CA ASN A 193 3.33 6.32 8.45
C ASN A 193 4.56 7.18 8.66
N TYR A 194 5.64 6.53 9.10
CA TYR A 194 6.95 7.12 9.28
C TYR A 194 7.98 6.28 8.55
N TRP A 195 8.86 6.93 7.80
CA TRP A 195 9.97 6.25 7.15
C TRP A 195 11.29 6.55 7.84
N PHE A 196 12.15 5.54 7.87
CA PHE A 196 13.55 5.72 8.18
C PHE A 196 14.40 4.81 7.29
N ASP A 197 15.60 5.25 7.04
CA ASP A 197 16.59 4.54 6.25
C ASP A 197 17.74 4.07 7.15
N PHE A 198 18.37 2.98 6.76
CA PHE A 198 19.61 2.48 7.34
C PHE A 198 20.37 1.63 6.32
N SER A 199 21.69 1.66 6.39
CA SER A 199 22.58 0.86 5.55
C SER A 199 23.18 -0.27 6.38
N ALA A 200 23.07 -1.52 5.93
CA ALA A 200 23.63 -2.64 6.68
C ALA A 200 24.14 -3.74 5.76
N THR A 201 25.20 -4.43 6.21
CA THR A 201 25.71 -5.63 5.54
C THR A 201 25.12 -6.89 6.14
N ARG A 202 24.95 -7.92 5.33
CA ARG A 202 24.50 -9.23 5.77
C ARG A 202 24.93 -10.34 4.82
N ARG A 203 24.75 -11.57 5.28
CA ARG A 203 24.59 -12.78 4.49
C ARG A 203 23.13 -13.18 4.60
N THR A 204 22.46 -13.41 3.47
CA THR A 204 21.09 -13.94 3.45
C THR A 204 21.16 -15.44 3.70
N ILE A 205 21.07 -15.83 4.97
CA ILE A 205 21.17 -17.23 5.40
C ILE A 205 20.23 -17.49 6.57
N SER A 206 19.86 -18.76 6.73
CA SER A 206 19.39 -19.30 7.99
C SER A 206 20.43 -20.23 8.62
N PRO A 207 20.78 -20.03 9.91
CA PRO A 207 21.64 -20.95 10.64
C PRO A 207 20.96 -22.30 10.94
N HIS A 208 19.66 -22.44 10.67
CA HIS A 208 18.90 -23.68 10.84
C HIS A 208 18.82 -24.53 9.55
N LEU A 209 19.51 -24.09 8.50
CA LEU A 209 19.64 -24.78 7.23
C LEU A 209 21.09 -25.20 7.00
N SER A 210 21.27 -26.32 6.30
CA SER A 210 22.58 -26.71 5.78
C SER A 210 23.09 -25.68 4.75
N ALA A 211 24.39 -25.73 4.45
CA ALA A 211 24.98 -24.86 3.43
C ALA A 211 24.29 -25.03 2.06
N SER A 212 23.99 -26.28 1.67
CA SER A 212 23.32 -26.56 0.39
C SER A 212 21.86 -26.10 0.35
N GLU A 213 21.13 -26.18 1.47
CA GLU A 213 19.77 -25.63 1.56
C GLU A 213 19.78 -24.10 1.45
N ASN A 214 20.71 -23.42 2.13
CA ASN A 214 20.88 -21.97 2.03
C ASN A 214 21.21 -21.55 0.59
N GLU A 215 22.14 -22.23 -0.07
CA GLU A 215 22.52 -21.92 -1.45
C GLU A 215 21.36 -22.12 -2.42
N ARG A 216 20.56 -23.19 -2.26
CA ARG A 216 19.36 -23.41 -3.09
C ARG A 216 18.29 -22.33 -2.91
N LEU A 217 18.10 -21.82 -1.68
CA LEU A 217 17.05 -20.83 -1.40
C LEU A 217 17.49 -19.39 -1.68
N PHE A 218 18.74 -19.05 -1.39
CA PHE A 218 19.23 -17.67 -1.36
C PHE A 218 20.35 -17.40 -2.38
N GLY A 219 20.89 -18.43 -3.04
CA GLY A 219 21.88 -18.31 -4.11
C GLY A 219 23.07 -17.45 -3.73
N ILE A 220 23.42 -16.51 -4.63
CA ILE A 220 24.56 -15.60 -4.45
C ILE A 220 24.47 -14.72 -3.20
N SER A 221 23.25 -14.49 -2.67
CA SER A 221 23.03 -13.68 -1.48
C SER A 221 23.45 -14.38 -0.19
N THR A 222 23.84 -15.65 -0.24
CA THR A 222 24.50 -16.34 0.89
C THR A 222 25.90 -15.78 1.18
N GLY A 223 26.51 -15.08 0.22
CA GLY A 223 27.71 -14.27 0.39
C GLY A 223 27.46 -12.97 1.14
N GLU A 224 28.52 -12.33 1.64
CA GLU A 224 28.40 -11.05 2.33
C GLU A 224 28.14 -9.91 1.33
N HIS A 225 27.11 -9.11 1.60
CA HIS A 225 26.69 -8.00 0.75
C HIS A 225 25.99 -6.92 1.58
N GLY A 226 25.82 -5.72 1.04
CA GLY A 226 25.17 -4.59 1.70
C GLY A 226 23.92 -4.12 0.98
N HIS A 227 23.00 -3.53 1.73
CA HIS A 227 21.80 -2.87 1.20
C HIS A 227 21.56 -1.54 1.90
N ASN A 228 20.88 -0.64 1.19
CA ASN A 228 20.32 0.59 1.75
C ASN A 228 18.83 0.35 1.97
N TYR A 229 18.48 -0.01 3.20
CA TYR A 229 17.11 -0.34 3.53
C TYR A 229 16.30 0.91 3.76
N ARG A 230 15.03 0.84 3.36
CA ARG A 230 14.03 1.85 3.67
C ARG A 230 12.83 1.21 4.33
N ALA A 231 12.63 1.52 5.61
CA ALA A 231 11.57 0.93 6.42
C ALA A 231 10.42 1.93 6.63
N ARG A 232 9.19 1.49 6.38
CA ARG A 232 7.97 2.19 6.76
C ARG A 232 7.36 1.57 7.99
N LEU A 233 7.26 2.35 9.06
CA LEU A 233 6.47 2.05 10.24
C LEU A 233 5.06 2.57 10.03
N THR A 234 4.04 1.70 10.11
CA THR A 234 2.63 2.09 10.10
C THR A 234 2.04 1.93 11.51
N LEU A 235 1.69 3.05 12.12
CA LEU A 235 0.92 3.11 13.34
C LEU A 235 -0.56 3.22 13.00
N ARG A 236 -1.43 2.57 13.75
CA ARG A 236 -2.86 2.48 13.43
C ARG A 236 -3.74 2.64 14.67
N ALA A 237 -4.83 3.36 14.51
CA ALA A 237 -5.94 3.42 15.46
C ALA A 237 -7.24 3.09 14.72
N ASP A 238 -8.05 2.19 15.29
CA ASP A 238 -9.27 1.67 14.65
C ASP A 238 -10.52 2.54 14.88
N SER A 239 -10.45 3.50 15.80
CA SER A 239 -11.46 4.54 16.02
C SER A 239 -10.79 5.92 16.03
N THR A 240 -11.54 7.00 15.83
CA THR A 240 -11.05 8.38 15.97
C THR A 240 -10.63 8.62 17.43
N PRO A 241 -9.33 8.68 17.78
CA PRO A 241 -8.95 8.68 19.19
C PRO A 241 -9.04 10.09 19.79
N PRO A 242 -9.06 10.21 21.13
CA PRO A 242 -8.60 11.42 21.79
C PRO A 242 -7.13 11.69 21.42
N GLU A 243 -6.79 12.92 21.05
CA GLU A 243 -5.44 13.29 20.61
C GLU A 243 -4.42 13.25 21.77
N PRO A 244 -3.20 12.70 21.57
CA PRO A 244 -2.67 12.09 20.34
C PRO A 244 -2.98 10.58 20.23
N ALA A 245 -3.67 10.26 19.14
CA ALA A 245 -4.14 8.95 18.74
C ALA A 245 -3.10 7.86 18.45
N LEU A 246 -1.94 8.28 17.95
CA LEU A 246 -0.99 7.42 17.25
C LEU A 246 0.43 7.57 17.80
N GLY A 247 0.55 7.94 19.09
CA GLY A 247 1.82 8.25 19.74
C GLY A 247 2.27 9.70 19.52
N THR A 248 3.20 10.14 20.35
CA THR A 248 3.80 11.48 20.30
C THR A 248 4.98 11.51 19.33
N HIS A 249 5.39 12.71 18.90
CA HIS A 249 6.62 12.87 18.12
C HIS A 249 7.85 12.31 18.86
N GLU A 250 7.94 12.55 20.18
CA GLU A 250 9.04 12.06 21.02
C GLU A 250 9.14 10.53 21.06
N GLU A 251 8.01 9.83 21.26
CA GLU A 251 7.98 8.36 21.28
C GLU A 251 8.43 7.77 19.94
N ILE A 252 7.95 8.34 18.83
CA ILE A 252 8.20 7.83 17.48
C ILE A 252 9.64 8.14 17.04
N SER A 253 10.14 9.34 17.32
CA SER A 253 11.51 9.73 17.02
C SER A 253 12.52 8.91 17.84
N SER A 254 12.22 8.65 19.12
CA SER A 254 13.02 7.77 19.98
C SER A 254 13.05 6.33 19.44
N LEU A 255 11.92 5.81 18.96
CA LEU A 255 11.85 4.48 18.37
C LEU A 255 12.68 4.39 17.07
N ILE A 256 12.59 5.39 16.20
CA ILE A 256 13.39 5.44 14.97
C ILE A 256 14.88 5.56 15.30
N CYS A 257 15.24 6.40 16.28
CA CYS A 257 16.61 6.54 16.76
C CYS A 257 17.17 5.20 17.25
N LEU A 258 16.39 4.48 18.07
CA LEU A 258 16.73 3.14 18.54
C LEU A 258 17.01 2.18 17.38
N PHE A 259 16.14 2.13 16.37
CA PHE A 259 16.36 1.26 15.21
C PHE A 259 17.61 1.62 14.42
N ARG A 260 17.87 2.90 14.19
CA ARG A 260 19.10 3.35 13.54
C ARG A 260 20.33 2.94 14.35
N THR A 261 20.35 3.18 15.65
CA THR A 261 21.47 2.77 16.52
C THR A 261 21.71 1.26 16.47
N GLN A 262 20.65 0.45 16.38
CA GLN A 262 20.74 -1.00 16.35
C GLN A 262 21.17 -1.58 14.99
N LEU A 263 20.75 -0.97 13.88
CA LEU A 263 20.84 -1.58 12.55
C LEU A 263 21.82 -0.86 11.61
N ASP A 264 21.97 0.45 11.75
CA ASP A 264 22.68 1.28 10.78
C ASP A 264 24.20 1.09 10.89
N HIS A 265 24.84 0.96 9.73
CA HIS A 265 26.25 0.62 9.55
C HIS A 265 26.70 -0.64 10.32
N LYS A 266 25.81 -1.62 10.51
CA LYS A 266 26.12 -2.90 11.16
C LYS A 266 26.20 -4.05 10.16
N ASN A 267 26.97 -5.07 10.53
CA ASN A 267 26.82 -6.41 9.94
C ASN A 267 25.72 -7.15 10.71
N LEU A 268 24.56 -7.35 10.09
CA LEU A 268 23.36 -7.85 10.77
C LEU A 268 23.53 -9.29 11.31
N ASN A 269 24.37 -10.11 10.70
CA ASN A 269 24.63 -11.47 11.16
C ASN A 269 25.54 -11.53 12.39
N ARG A 270 26.36 -10.49 12.64
CA ARG A 270 27.47 -10.54 13.61
C ARG A 270 27.38 -9.49 14.71
N ALA A 271 26.94 -8.28 14.37
CA ALA A 271 27.03 -7.08 15.22
C ALA A 271 25.71 -6.71 15.91
N VAL A 272 24.61 -7.41 15.61
CA VAL A 272 23.30 -7.20 16.23
C VAL A 272 22.94 -8.44 17.04
N ASP A 273 23.16 -8.40 18.36
CA ASP A 273 23.03 -9.59 19.21
C ASP A 273 21.61 -10.20 19.18
N ALA A 274 20.58 -9.36 19.08
CA ALA A 274 19.20 -9.83 18.99
C ALA A 274 18.88 -10.60 17.69
N LEU A 275 19.75 -10.51 16.68
CA LEU A 275 19.67 -11.24 15.41
C LEU A 275 20.61 -12.44 15.34
N ARG A 276 21.51 -12.62 16.33
CA ARG A 276 22.46 -13.72 16.36
C ARG A 276 21.72 -15.06 16.42
N GLY A 277 22.13 -16.00 15.57
CA GLY A 277 21.54 -17.35 15.52
C GLY A 277 20.11 -17.40 14.94
N LYS A 278 19.63 -16.31 14.32
CA LYS A 278 18.34 -16.26 13.62
C LYS A 278 18.54 -16.21 12.10
N PRO A 279 17.52 -16.57 11.29
CA PRO A 279 17.52 -16.28 9.87
C PRO A 279 17.64 -14.78 9.60
N ILE A 280 18.43 -14.41 8.59
CA ILE A 280 18.67 -13.02 8.19
C ILE A 280 18.21 -12.84 6.75
N THR A 281 16.90 -12.66 6.59
CA THR A 281 16.22 -12.35 5.32
C THR A 281 15.54 -10.99 5.45
N THR A 282 14.96 -10.48 4.37
CA THR A 282 14.21 -9.21 4.44
C THR A 282 12.90 -9.39 5.20
N GLU A 283 12.27 -10.56 5.12
CA GLU A 283 11.11 -10.93 5.92
C GLU A 283 11.43 -11.01 7.42
N SER A 284 12.51 -11.70 7.79
CA SER A 284 12.90 -11.83 9.21
C SER A 284 13.31 -10.48 9.80
N LEU A 285 13.98 -9.63 9.02
CA LEU A 285 14.35 -8.28 9.44
C LEU A 285 13.13 -7.36 9.60
N ALA A 286 12.16 -7.42 8.67
CA ALA A 286 10.91 -6.68 8.80
C ALA A 286 10.15 -7.12 10.07
N ARG A 287 10.10 -8.43 10.34
CA ARG A 287 9.51 -9.00 11.56
C ARG A 287 10.25 -8.56 12.82
N PHE A 288 11.58 -8.55 12.81
CA PHE A 288 12.40 -8.08 13.92
C PHE A 288 12.08 -6.60 14.26
N ILE A 289 11.99 -5.73 13.25
CA ILE A 289 11.65 -4.31 13.46
C ILE A 289 10.25 -4.18 14.07
N LEU A 290 9.25 -4.90 13.52
CA LEU A 290 7.89 -4.89 14.06
C LEU A 290 7.86 -5.35 15.52
N GLN A 291 8.48 -6.48 15.84
CA GLN A 291 8.52 -7.03 17.19
C GLN A 291 9.24 -6.10 18.16
N SER A 292 10.33 -5.47 17.73
CA SER A 292 11.13 -4.56 18.56
C SER A 292 10.44 -3.21 18.83
N GLY A 293 9.51 -2.80 17.96
CA GLY A 293 8.67 -1.61 18.14
C GLY A 293 7.31 -1.88 18.78
N SER A 294 6.85 -3.13 18.79
CA SER A 294 5.57 -3.52 19.37
C SER A 294 5.51 -3.19 20.86
N GLY A 295 4.41 -2.58 21.31
CA GLY A 295 4.21 -2.17 22.71
C GLY A 295 4.80 -0.82 23.10
N LYS A 296 5.61 -0.17 22.23
CA LYS A 296 6.12 1.20 22.47
C LYS A 296 5.21 2.28 21.91
N VAL A 297 4.62 2.00 20.75
CA VAL A 297 3.64 2.82 20.02
C VAL A 297 2.60 1.87 19.41
N PRO A 298 1.44 2.33 18.91
CA PRO A 298 0.45 1.48 18.25
C PRO A 298 0.92 1.03 16.84
N LEU A 299 2.12 0.45 16.76
CA LEU A 299 2.73 -0.09 15.55
C LEU A 299 1.98 -1.34 15.11
N SER A 300 1.38 -1.25 13.92
CA SER A 300 0.54 -2.32 13.36
C SER A 300 1.20 -3.06 12.21
N ARG A 301 2.12 -2.41 11.50
CA ARG A 301 2.73 -2.94 10.28
C ARG A 301 4.10 -2.32 10.03
N VAL A 302 5.01 -3.15 9.54
CA VAL A 302 6.32 -2.71 9.00
C VAL A 302 6.43 -3.18 7.56
N ARG A 303 6.80 -2.26 6.66
CA ARG A 303 7.27 -2.59 5.32
C ARG A 303 8.74 -2.26 5.20
N LEU A 304 9.56 -3.23 4.84
CA LEU A 304 10.99 -3.07 4.65
C LEU A 304 11.36 -3.24 3.19
N HIS A 305 11.79 -2.15 2.56
CA HIS A 305 12.40 -2.19 1.24
C HIS A 305 13.87 -2.53 1.40
N GLU A 306 14.29 -3.62 0.78
CA GLU A 306 15.70 -3.94 0.56
C GLU A 306 16.21 -3.22 -0.70
N ARG A 307 15.33 -3.09 -1.69
CA ARG A 307 15.55 -2.36 -2.95
C ARG A 307 14.28 -1.60 -3.34
N ASP A 308 14.40 -0.71 -4.32
CA ASP A 308 13.25 0.06 -4.83
C ASP A 308 12.15 -0.82 -5.46
N ASP A 309 12.51 -2.01 -5.93
CA ASP A 309 11.62 -2.98 -6.57
C ASP A 309 11.17 -4.12 -5.65
N PHE A 310 11.79 -4.30 -4.49
CA PHE A 310 11.57 -5.47 -3.63
C PHE A 310 11.41 -5.09 -2.15
N PHE A 311 10.34 -5.61 -1.53
CA PHE A 311 10.07 -5.41 -0.11
C PHE A 311 9.49 -6.65 0.56
N ALA A 312 9.71 -6.75 1.87
CA ALA A 312 8.89 -7.56 2.76
C ALA A 312 7.95 -6.66 3.57
N GLU A 313 6.77 -7.16 3.91
CA GLU A 313 5.80 -6.46 4.76
C GLU A 313 5.25 -7.43 5.80
N THR A 314 5.22 -7.01 7.06
CA THR A 314 4.74 -7.81 8.19
C THR A 314 3.74 -7.04 9.02
N TRP A 315 2.72 -7.73 9.52
CA TRP A 315 1.60 -7.17 10.27
C TRP A 315 1.59 -7.74 11.69
N ILE A 316 1.00 -7.01 12.63
CA ILE A 316 0.96 -7.37 14.05
C ILE A 316 0.21 -8.69 14.32
N ASP A 317 -0.70 -9.07 13.42
CA ASP A 317 -1.45 -10.34 13.46
C ASP A 317 -0.68 -11.52 12.83
N SER A 318 0.64 -11.37 12.63
CA SER A 318 1.55 -12.34 12.00
C SER A 318 1.36 -12.50 10.49
N GLY A 319 0.62 -11.62 9.82
CA GLY A 319 0.60 -11.57 8.35
C GLY A 319 1.99 -11.26 7.80
N MET A 320 2.50 -12.09 6.90
CA MET A 320 3.77 -11.89 6.20
C MET A 320 3.53 -11.80 4.69
N PHE A 321 4.24 -10.89 4.04
CA PHE A 321 4.06 -10.57 2.63
C PHE A 321 5.40 -10.27 1.95
N LEU A 322 5.51 -10.65 0.68
CA LEU A 322 6.60 -10.26 -0.20
C LEU A 322 6.03 -9.50 -1.39
N GLY A 323 6.69 -8.40 -1.75
CA GLY A 323 6.30 -7.56 -2.87
C GLY A 323 7.42 -7.39 -3.88
N MET A 324 7.06 -7.46 -5.16
CA MET A 324 7.95 -7.21 -6.29
C MET A 324 7.32 -6.20 -7.24
N ARG A 325 8.13 -5.28 -7.74
CA ARG A 325 7.75 -4.26 -8.71
C ARG A 325 8.46 -4.48 -10.03
N GLU A 326 7.75 -4.35 -11.13
CA GLU A 326 8.31 -4.38 -12.47
C GLU A 326 7.71 -3.27 -13.33
N VAL A 327 8.45 -2.86 -14.34
CA VAL A 327 8.08 -1.78 -15.25
C VAL A 327 7.93 -2.35 -16.65
N PHE A 328 6.90 -1.92 -17.38
CA PHE A 328 6.74 -2.22 -18.79
C PHE A 328 6.19 -1.01 -19.53
N SER A 329 6.56 -0.87 -20.80
CA SER A 329 6.00 0.15 -21.68
C SER A 329 4.93 -0.49 -22.55
N ALA A 330 3.80 0.19 -22.75
CA ALA A 330 2.77 -0.23 -23.69
C ALA A 330 1.98 0.97 -24.21
N ALA A 331 1.49 0.88 -25.43
CA ALA A 331 0.58 1.83 -26.05
C ALA A 331 -0.87 1.35 -25.94
N HIS A 332 -1.82 2.28 -26.00
CA HIS A 332 -3.25 1.99 -26.03
C HIS A 332 -4.09 3.18 -26.54
N ARG A 333 -5.38 2.91 -26.77
CA ARG A 333 -6.45 3.90 -26.97
C ARG A 333 -7.66 3.52 -26.13
N LEU A 334 -8.07 4.40 -25.22
CA LEU A 334 -9.33 4.19 -24.50
C LEU A 334 -10.49 4.54 -25.45
N HIS A 335 -11.23 3.52 -25.88
CA HIS A 335 -12.34 3.65 -26.82
C HIS A 335 -13.34 2.52 -26.61
N VAL A 336 -14.63 2.85 -26.66
CA VAL A 336 -15.73 1.89 -26.68
C VAL A 336 -16.35 1.89 -28.08
N PRO A 337 -16.25 0.78 -28.85
CA PRO A 337 -16.74 0.73 -30.22
C PRO A 337 -18.25 0.97 -30.38
N SER A 338 -19.04 0.65 -29.35
CA SER A 338 -20.49 0.87 -29.36
C SER A 338 -20.92 2.31 -29.08
N PHE A 339 -19.98 3.18 -28.69
CA PHE A 339 -20.24 4.60 -28.43
C PHE A 339 -19.98 5.44 -29.69
N SER A 340 -20.67 6.56 -29.82
CA SER A 340 -20.34 7.55 -30.85
C SER A 340 -18.95 8.15 -30.62
N ASP A 341 -18.32 8.67 -31.68
CA ASP A 341 -17.03 9.37 -31.55
C ASP A 341 -17.10 10.54 -30.57
N ARG A 342 -18.22 11.28 -30.58
CA ARG A 342 -18.48 12.37 -29.63
C ARG A 342 -18.49 11.88 -28.20
N LEU A 343 -19.24 10.82 -27.91
CA LEU A 343 -19.35 10.27 -26.55
C LEU A 343 -18.00 9.72 -26.07
N ASN A 344 -17.25 9.05 -26.95
CA ASN A 344 -15.90 8.59 -26.63
C ASN A 344 -14.94 9.76 -26.33
N ALA A 345 -14.99 10.83 -27.11
CA ALA A 345 -14.17 12.01 -26.90
C ALA A 345 -14.54 12.74 -25.60
N GLU A 346 -15.82 12.87 -25.28
CA GLU A 346 -16.30 13.46 -24.03
C GLU A 346 -15.87 12.63 -22.81
N LEU A 347 -15.97 11.30 -22.89
CA LEU A 347 -15.70 10.40 -21.77
C LEU A 347 -14.20 10.21 -21.48
N PHE A 348 -13.42 9.88 -22.51
CA PHE A 348 -12.01 9.50 -22.39
C PHE A 348 -11.06 10.67 -22.71
N GLY A 349 -11.56 11.76 -23.27
CA GLY A 349 -10.77 12.96 -23.57
C GLY A 349 -9.51 12.65 -24.39
N LYS A 350 -8.36 13.11 -23.89
CA LYS A 350 -7.06 12.92 -24.54
C LYS A 350 -6.67 11.45 -24.74
N CYS A 351 -7.21 10.54 -23.92
CA CYS A 351 -6.92 9.11 -24.01
C CYS A 351 -7.64 8.42 -25.19
N ASN A 352 -8.60 9.10 -25.85
CA ASN A 352 -9.28 8.60 -27.05
C ASN A 352 -8.61 8.98 -28.38
N ASN A 353 -7.39 9.55 -28.36
CA ASN A 353 -6.65 9.89 -29.59
C ASN A 353 -6.72 8.73 -30.62
N PRO A 354 -7.22 8.94 -31.86
CA PRO A 354 -7.33 7.89 -32.86
C PRO A 354 -6.03 7.14 -33.17
N ARG A 355 -4.87 7.78 -32.95
CA ARG A 355 -3.55 7.17 -33.13
C ARG A 355 -3.00 6.50 -31.85
N GLY A 356 -3.78 6.46 -30.78
CA GLY A 356 -3.36 5.99 -29.47
C GLY A 356 -2.37 6.92 -28.77
N HIS A 357 -1.88 6.44 -27.63
CA HIS A 357 -0.80 7.01 -26.82
C HIS A 357 -0.19 5.87 -25.99
N GLY A 358 0.80 6.13 -25.13
CA GLY A 358 1.36 5.07 -24.30
C GLY A 358 1.89 5.53 -22.96
N HIS A 359 2.18 4.56 -22.11
CA HIS A 359 2.68 4.79 -20.77
C HIS A 359 3.83 3.86 -20.43
N ARG A 360 4.65 4.31 -19.50
CA ARG A 360 5.60 3.47 -18.77
C ARG A 360 4.92 2.99 -17.49
N TYR A 361 4.19 1.90 -17.60
CA TYR A 361 3.44 1.30 -16.50
C TYR A 361 4.37 0.71 -15.44
N VAL A 362 3.90 0.74 -14.19
CA VAL A 362 4.57 0.06 -13.08
C VAL A 362 3.58 -0.93 -12.47
N ALA A 363 3.93 -2.20 -12.38
CA ALA A 363 3.14 -3.23 -11.71
C ALA A 363 3.82 -3.65 -10.39
N GLU A 364 3.09 -3.70 -9.28
CA GLU A 364 3.55 -4.25 -7.99
C GLU A 364 2.67 -5.44 -7.61
N ALA A 365 3.25 -6.65 -7.61
CA ALA A 365 2.61 -7.85 -7.11
C ALA A 365 3.02 -8.08 -5.66
N THR A 366 2.06 -8.32 -4.77
CA THR A 366 2.30 -8.73 -3.39
C THR A 366 1.71 -10.11 -3.15
N ILE A 367 2.52 -11.06 -2.71
CA ILE A 367 2.10 -12.38 -2.27
C ILE A 367 2.02 -12.44 -0.75
N GLY A 368 1.08 -13.22 -0.24
CA GLY A 368 1.00 -13.63 1.16
C GLY A 368 1.26 -15.13 1.31
N GLY A 369 1.40 -15.57 2.55
CA GLY A 369 1.49 -16.99 2.86
C GLY A 369 2.14 -17.24 4.21
N GLU A 370 2.45 -18.50 4.46
CA GLU A 370 3.12 -18.91 5.68
C GLU A 370 4.58 -18.45 5.67
N TYR A 371 5.01 -17.91 6.81
CA TYR A 371 6.41 -17.61 7.08
C TYR A 371 7.07 -18.85 7.68
N ASP A 372 8.08 -19.39 7.00
CA ASP A 372 8.81 -20.55 7.52
C ASP A 372 9.87 -20.11 8.53
N GLU A 373 9.62 -20.35 9.82
CA GLU A 373 10.52 -19.94 10.91
C GLU A 373 11.92 -20.57 10.79
N ARG A 374 12.04 -21.73 10.15
CA ARG A 374 13.33 -22.42 9.97
C ARG A 374 14.20 -21.68 8.96
N SER A 375 13.70 -21.36 7.78
CA SER A 375 14.45 -20.66 6.72
C SER A 375 14.41 -19.14 6.86
N GLY A 376 13.40 -18.61 7.54
CA GLY A 376 13.10 -17.19 7.59
C GLY A 376 12.51 -16.63 6.30
N ALA A 377 12.05 -17.46 5.37
CA ALA A 377 11.55 -17.04 4.07
C ALA A 377 10.04 -17.32 3.93
N LEU A 378 9.34 -16.47 3.16
CA LEU A 378 7.95 -16.71 2.78
C LEU A 378 7.85 -17.43 1.42
N ALA A 379 8.71 -17.06 0.47
CA ALA A 379 8.79 -17.66 -0.85
C ALA A 379 10.17 -17.41 -1.47
N ASN A 380 10.48 -18.12 -2.55
CA ASN A 380 11.64 -17.81 -3.35
C ASN A 380 11.41 -16.49 -4.12
N PHE A 381 12.30 -15.52 -3.93
CA PHE A 381 12.18 -14.19 -4.56
C PHE A 381 12.29 -14.27 -6.09
N GLU A 382 13.08 -15.21 -6.63
CA GLU A 382 13.27 -15.37 -8.07
C GLU A 382 12.01 -15.91 -8.74
N GLU A 383 11.27 -16.79 -8.06
CA GLU A 383 9.97 -17.27 -8.55
C GLU A 383 8.97 -16.12 -8.68
N LEU A 384 8.90 -15.24 -7.66
CA LEU A 384 8.03 -14.06 -7.70
C LEU A 384 8.43 -13.10 -8.83
N ARG A 385 9.73 -12.81 -8.99
CA ARG A 385 10.27 -11.97 -10.07
C ARG A 385 9.95 -12.56 -11.44
N ASN A 386 10.24 -13.85 -11.63
CA ASN A 386 10.05 -14.52 -12.91
C ASN A 386 8.56 -14.66 -13.28
N ALA A 387 7.68 -14.87 -12.29
CA ALA A 387 6.24 -14.88 -12.51
C ALA A 387 5.73 -13.52 -12.99
N LEU A 388 6.19 -12.43 -12.36
CA LEU A 388 5.83 -11.07 -12.76
C LEU A 388 6.31 -10.75 -14.18
N GLY A 389 7.59 -11.04 -14.47
CA GLY A 389 8.18 -10.79 -15.79
C GLY A 389 7.50 -11.57 -16.90
N ARG A 390 7.21 -12.87 -16.70
CA ARG A 390 6.49 -13.69 -17.67
C ARG A 390 5.06 -13.22 -17.91
N ALA A 391 4.36 -12.75 -16.88
CA ALA A 391 2.98 -12.28 -17.04
C ALA A 391 2.90 -10.95 -17.81
N LEU A 392 3.94 -10.10 -17.69
CA LEU A 392 4.03 -8.81 -18.38
C LEU A 392 4.65 -8.90 -19.78
N ALA A 393 5.46 -9.92 -20.06
CA ALA A 393 6.16 -10.07 -21.34
C ALA A 393 5.25 -9.96 -22.57
N PRO A 394 4.02 -10.53 -22.61
CA PRO A 394 3.12 -10.39 -23.76
C PRO A 394 2.63 -8.96 -24.02
N TRP A 395 2.74 -8.05 -23.06
CA TRP A 395 2.26 -6.67 -23.16
C TRP A 395 3.40 -5.66 -23.36
N ARG A 396 4.66 -6.09 -23.21
CA ARG A 396 5.83 -5.21 -23.28
C ARG A 396 6.07 -4.75 -24.71
N ASP A 397 6.15 -3.43 -24.88
CA ASP A 397 6.38 -2.73 -26.14
C ASP A 397 5.30 -3.05 -27.19
N LYS A 398 4.06 -3.25 -26.72
CA LYS A 398 2.87 -3.56 -27.53
C LYS A 398 1.82 -2.48 -27.47
N HIS A 399 0.98 -2.41 -28.50
CA HIS A 399 -0.31 -1.74 -28.42
C HIS A 399 -1.36 -2.69 -27.82
N LEU A 400 -1.79 -2.41 -26.58
CA LEU A 400 -2.67 -3.29 -25.80
C LEU A 400 -3.94 -3.68 -26.57
N ASP A 401 -4.65 -2.71 -27.15
CA ASP A 401 -5.94 -2.98 -27.81
C ASP A 401 -5.80 -3.69 -29.18
N LEU A 402 -4.63 -3.64 -29.81
CA LEU A 402 -4.42 -4.15 -31.17
C LEU A 402 -3.61 -5.44 -31.23
N GLU A 403 -2.70 -5.64 -30.27
CA GLU A 403 -1.73 -6.74 -30.25
C GLU A 403 -1.94 -7.72 -29.09
N THR A 404 -2.98 -7.54 -28.27
CA THR A 404 -3.27 -8.45 -27.15
C THR A 404 -4.73 -8.92 -27.18
N GLU A 405 -4.95 -10.18 -26.83
CA GLU A 405 -6.29 -10.78 -26.86
C GLU A 405 -7.19 -10.20 -25.76
N GLU A 406 -6.62 -9.80 -24.61
CA GLU A 406 -7.41 -9.39 -23.45
C GLU A 406 -8.15 -8.06 -23.61
N PHE A 407 -7.77 -7.24 -24.59
CA PHE A 407 -8.34 -5.90 -24.81
C PHE A 407 -8.93 -5.73 -26.22
N ARG A 408 -9.15 -6.83 -26.97
CA ARG A 408 -9.77 -6.75 -28.29
C ARG A 408 -11.22 -6.23 -28.22
N ASP A 409 -11.97 -6.73 -27.24
CA ASP A 409 -13.42 -6.46 -27.10
C ASP A 409 -13.75 -5.61 -25.87
N GLN A 410 -12.75 -5.08 -25.16
CA GLN A 410 -12.94 -4.23 -24.00
C GLN A 410 -11.86 -3.15 -23.91
N PRO A 411 -12.18 -1.94 -23.42
CA PRO A 411 -11.19 -0.88 -23.30
C PRO A 411 -10.06 -1.26 -22.33
N SER A 412 -8.82 -0.95 -22.68
CA SER A 412 -7.62 -1.16 -21.85
C SER A 412 -7.47 -0.12 -20.71
N THR A 413 -8.55 0.13 -19.96
CA THR A 413 -8.51 0.94 -18.73
C THR A 413 -7.59 0.32 -17.70
N GLY A 414 -7.03 1.11 -16.79
CA GLY A 414 -6.17 0.59 -15.72
C GLY A 414 -6.87 -0.47 -14.85
N GLU A 415 -8.18 -0.34 -14.63
CA GLU A 415 -9.04 -1.34 -14.00
C GLU A 415 -9.04 -2.67 -14.76
N ASN A 416 -9.27 -2.63 -16.08
CA ASN A 416 -9.26 -3.84 -16.91
C ASN A 416 -7.87 -4.45 -16.99
N ILE A 417 -6.80 -3.64 -17.02
CA ILE A 417 -5.42 -4.13 -17.00
C ILE A 417 -5.12 -4.91 -15.71
N VAL A 418 -5.45 -4.37 -14.52
CA VAL A 418 -5.22 -5.12 -13.27
C VAL A 418 -6.10 -6.37 -13.18
N ARG A 419 -7.33 -6.33 -13.69
CA ARG A 419 -8.23 -7.49 -13.72
C ARG A 419 -7.74 -8.59 -14.67
N ALA A 420 -7.18 -8.22 -15.82
CA ALA A 420 -6.61 -9.16 -16.79
C ALA A 420 -5.28 -9.75 -16.31
N LEU A 421 -4.47 -8.96 -15.61
CA LEU A 421 -3.16 -9.40 -15.11
C LEU A 421 -3.28 -10.31 -13.87
N TRP A 422 -4.27 -10.07 -13.01
CA TRP A 422 -4.48 -10.85 -11.79
C TRP A 422 -4.48 -12.37 -12.00
N PRO A 423 -5.34 -12.97 -12.84
CA PRO A 423 -5.39 -14.42 -12.98
C PRO A 423 -4.09 -15.01 -13.54
N LYS A 424 -3.36 -14.29 -14.41
CA LYS A 424 -2.06 -14.73 -14.92
C LYS A 424 -1.04 -14.89 -13.79
N LEU A 425 -0.93 -13.86 -12.95
CA LEU A 425 -0.02 -13.83 -11.81
C LEU A 425 -0.44 -14.81 -10.73
N ASP A 426 -1.71 -14.80 -10.34
CA ASP A 426 -2.24 -15.61 -9.25
C ASP A 426 -2.10 -17.11 -9.55
N ASN A 427 -2.34 -17.52 -10.81
CA ASN A 427 -2.08 -18.89 -11.25
C ASN A 427 -0.59 -19.25 -11.18
N ALA A 428 0.29 -18.38 -11.68
CA ALA A 428 1.74 -18.60 -11.65
C ALA A 428 2.31 -18.63 -10.21
N LEU A 429 1.63 -17.97 -9.27
CA LEU A 429 2.01 -17.83 -7.87
C LEU A 429 1.21 -18.76 -6.95
N GLN A 430 0.64 -19.84 -7.48
CA GLN A 430 -0.06 -20.87 -6.71
C GLN A 430 -1.18 -20.31 -5.82
N GLN A 431 -1.94 -19.35 -6.35
CA GLN A 431 -3.02 -18.65 -5.66
C GLN A 431 -2.57 -17.84 -4.43
N ARG A 432 -1.31 -17.40 -4.36
CA ARG A 432 -0.77 -16.62 -3.22
C ARG A 432 -0.85 -15.11 -3.39
N LEU A 433 -1.34 -14.62 -4.54
CA LEU A 433 -1.43 -13.18 -4.79
C LEU A 433 -2.50 -12.56 -3.88
N VAL A 434 -2.11 -11.56 -3.08
CA VAL A 434 -3.03 -10.85 -2.18
C VAL A 434 -3.28 -9.42 -2.62
N ARG A 435 -2.36 -8.82 -3.38
CA ARG A 435 -2.51 -7.45 -3.89
C ARG A 435 -1.75 -7.28 -5.19
N LEU A 436 -2.38 -6.63 -6.16
CA LEU A 436 -1.77 -6.20 -7.41
C LEU A 436 -2.04 -4.70 -7.58
N ARG A 437 -0.99 -3.91 -7.75
CA ARG A 437 -1.09 -2.48 -8.07
C ARG A 437 -0.55 -2.22 -9.45
N LEU A 438 -1.21 -1.32 -10.17
CA LEU A 438 -0.74 -0.77 -11.43
C LEU A 438 -0.71 0.75 -11.32
N TRP A 439 0.41 1.36 -11.62
CA TRP A 439 0.51 2.79 -11.90
C TRP A 439 0.58 2.94 -13.41
N GLU A 440 -0.43 3.59 -13.99
CA GLU A 440 -0.38 4.07 -15.37
C GLU A 440 0.48 5.33 -15.44
N THR A 441 0.30 6.22 -14.47
CA THR A 441 1.14 7.39 -14.23
C THR A 441 1.39 7.55 -12.73
N ALA A 442 2.24 8.50 -12.34
CA ALA A 442 2.37 8.89 -10.93
C ALA A 442 1.04 9.35 -10.31
N ASN A 443 0.07 9.77 -11.14
CA ASN A 443 -1.20 10.32 -10.70
C ASN A 443 -2.36 9.32 -10.67
N ASN A 444 -2.26 8.22 -11.42
CA ASN A 444 -3.33 7.24 -11.59
C ASN A 444 -2.84 5.87 -11.13
N ARG A 445 -3.43 5.35 -10.06
CA ARG A 445 -3.10 4.02 -9.53
C ARG A 445 -4.34 3.18 -9.37
N PHE A 446 -4.27 1.96 -9.88
CA PHE A 446 -5.30 0.94 -9.82
C PHE A 446 -4.80 -0.18 -8.91
N THR A 447 -5.66 -0.71 -8.06
CA THR A 447 -5.24 -1.77 -7.12
C THR A 447 -6.34 -2.77 -6.93
N LEU A 448 -6.02 -4.03 -7.20
CA LEU A 448 -6.86 -5.17 -6.87
C LEU A 448 -6.31 -5.85 -5.61
N ARG A 449 -7.18 -6.16 -4.65
CA ARG A 449 -6.82 -6.85 -3.41
C ARG A 449 -7.74 -8.03 -3.19
N ARG A 450 -7.18 -9.12 -2.70
CA ARG A 450 -7.96 -10.21 -2.12
C ARG A 450 -8.31 -9.82 -0.67
N VAL A 451 -9.57 -9.96 -0.30
CA VAL A 451 -10.12 -9.61 1.03
C VAL A 451 -10.54 -10.85 1.79
#